data_AF-A0A2R6FPN0-F1
#
_entry.id   AF-A0A2R6FPN0-F1
#
_cell.length_a   1.000
_cell.length_b   1.000
_cell.length_c   1.000
_cell.angle_alpha   90.00
_cell.angle_beta   90.00
_cell.angle_gamma   90.00
#
_symmetry.space_group_name_H-M   'P 1'
#
loop_
_entity.id
_entity.type
_entity.pdbx_description
1 polymer ?
#
loop_
_entity_poly.entity_id
_entity_poly.type
_entity_poly.pdbx_seq_one_letter_code
_entity_poly.pdbx_strand_id
1 'polypeptide(L)'
;MGPRRDRAPASRATRHAVVALATTVVLASLADVASAHELAAREFTAPVPLPLVLGGAGATVALTALWLGVADRATGAGGDDPADAVRDRPARVGATVPSSVVRPVAVGARVGSLALFLAALAHGLAGRQVASENLATLVVWPLVLKGVALVAVVAGSPWRLLSPWETLYDALVALEGREIAILGRYPDGLRAWP
;
A
#
# COMPACT_ATOMS: atom_id res chain seq x y z
N MET A 1 28.71 36.04 -35.69
CA MET A 1 28.08 36.20 -34.35
C MET A 1 26.57 36.17 -34.54
N GLY A 2 25.90 35.15 -34.02
CA GLY A 2 24.45 34.98 -34.08
C GLY A 2 24.04 33.73 -33.29
N PRO A 3 23.33 33.85 -32.15
CA PRO A 3 23.06 32.70 -31.29
C PRO A 3 21.94 31.85 -31.88
N ARG A 4 22.22 30.56 -32.08
CA ARG A 4 21.19 29.52 -32.30
C ARG A 4 20.35 29.41 -31.04
N ARG A 5 19.07 29.76 -31.14
CA ARG A 5 18.06 29.51 -30.10
C ARG A 5 17.58 28.08 -30.23
N ASP A 6 18.09 27.20 -29.38
CA ASP A 6 17.53 25.86 -29.19
C ASP A 6 16.12 26.00 -28.60
N ARG A 7 15.10 25.59 -29.38
CA ARG A 7 13.71 25.56 -28.92
C ARG A 7 13.45 24.23 -28.21
N ALA A 8 12.86 24.37 -27.03
CA ALA A 8 12.66 23.41 -25.95
C ALA A 8 11.93 22.08 -26.27
N PRO A 9 12.12 21.03 -25.43
CA PRO A 9 11.37 19.77 -25.43
C PRO A 9 9.92 19.88 -24.88
N ALA A 10 9.33 21.08 -24.86
CA ALA A 10 8.08 21.37 -24.17
C ALA A 10 6.83 20.65 -24.74
N SER A 11 6.84 20.27 -26.03
CA SER A 11 5.64 19.74 -26.72
C SER A 11 5.19 18.37 -26.22
N ARG A 12 6.11 17.51 -25.76
CA ARG A 12 5.76 16.18 -25.23
C ARG A 12 5.12 16.27 -23.85
N ALA A 13 5.69 17.09 -22.96
CA ALA A 13 5.16 17.30 -21.61
C ALA A 13 3.74 17.89 -21.65
N THR A 14 3.50 18.89 -22.52
CA THR A 14 2.16 19.46 -22.71
C THR A 14 1.18 18.43 -23.25
N ARG A 15 1.59 17.57 -24.19
CA ARG A 15 0.74 16.50 -24.73
C ARG A 15 0.37 15.47 -23.65
N HIS A 16 1.31 15.07 -22.80
CA HIS A 16 1.03 14.15 -21.70
C HIS A 16 0.10 14.77 -20.64
N ALA A 17 0.30 16.05 -20.31
CA ALA A 17 -0.58 16.77 -19.38
C ALA A 17 -2.01 16.89 -19.92
N VAL A 18 -2.17 17.18 -21.22
CA VAL A 18 -3.48 17.26 -21.87
C VAL A 18 -4.17 15.90 -21.92
N VAL A 19 -3.44 14.83 -22.24
CA VAL A 19 -3.98 13.47 -22.22
C VAL A 19 -4.41 13.08 -20.81
N ALA A 20 -3.55 13.31 -19.81
CA ALA A 20 -3.88 13.00 -18.42
C ALA A 20 -5.13 13.76 -17.95
N LEU A 21 -5.20 15.07 -18.23
CA LEU A 21 -6.36 15.90 -17.88
C LEU A 21 -7.64 15.40 -18.59
N ALA A 22 -7.56 15.09 -19.88
CA ALA A 22 -8.69 14.56 -20.64
C ALA A 22 -9.14 13.21 -20.09
N THR A 23 -8.21 12.30 -19.74
CA THR A 23 -8.53 11.02 -19.11
C THR A 23 -9.19 11.22 -17.76
N THR A 24 -8.69 12.14 -16.91
CA THR A 24 -9.31 12.46 -15.61
C THR A 24 -10.72 13.00 -15.79
N VAL A 25 -10.93 13.92 -16.73
CA VAL A 25 -12.26 14.49 -17.02
C VAL A 25 -13.22 13.43 -17.52
N VAL A 26 -12.79 12.56 -18.44
CA VAL A 26 -13.61 11.45 -18.95
C VAL A 26 -13.97 10.48 -17.81
N LEU A 27 -13.00 10.07 -16.99
CA LEU A 27 -13.24 9.19 -15.85
C LEU A 27 -14.19 9.83 -14.82
N ALA A 28 -14.04 11.13 -14.54
CA ALA A 28 -14.94 11.86 -13.65
C ALA A 28 -16.35 11.99 -14.23
N SER A 29 -16.49 12.14 -15.54
CA SER A 29 -17.81 12.22 -16.20
C SER A 29 -18.53 10.87 -16.32
N LEU A 30 -17.78 9.77 -16.25
CA LEU A 30 -18.32 8.40 -16.20
C LEU A 30 -18.56 7.92 -14.76
N ALA A 31 -18.16 8.71 -13.76
CA ALA A 31 -18.42 8.40 -12.37
C ALA A 31 -19.91 8.64 -12.09
N ASP A 32 -20.68 7.55 -12.00
CA ASP A 32 -22.05 7.60 -11.52
C ASP A 32 -22.06 7.90 -10.00
N VAL A 33 -23.18 8.37 -9.48
CA VAL A 33 -23.35 8.60 -8.04
C VAL A 33 -23.20 7.25 -7.33
N ALA A 34 -22.00 6.99 -6.82
CA ALA A 34 -21.81 5.93 -5.87
C ALA A 34 -22.70 6.27 -4.67
N SER A 35 -23.78 5.50 -4.49
CA SER A 35 -24.58 5.44 -3.26
C SER A 35 -23.65 5.00 -2.12
N ALA A 36 -22.78 5.90 -1.68
CA ALA A 36 -21.86 5.70 -0.57
C ALA A 36 -22.65 5.94 0.71
N HIS A 37 -23.53 4.97 1.01
CA HIS A 37 -24.41 4.91 2.17
C HIS A 37 -25.41 6.07 2.24
N GLU A 38 -26.70 5.75 2.28
CA GLU A 38 -27.62 6.66 2.97
C GLU A 38 -27.00 6.96 4.32
N LEU A 39 -26.73 8.24 4.61
CA LEU A 39 -26.50 8.72 5.96
C LEU A 39 -27.80 8.48 6.73
N ALA A 40 -28.11 7.24 7.03
CA ALA A 40 -28.97 6.88 8.12
C ALA A 40 -28.21 7.39 9.35
N ALA A 41 -28.52 8.62 9.74
CA ALA A 41 -28.21 9.21 11.02
C ALA A 41 -28.93 8.43 12.14
N ARG A 42 -28.79 7.10 12.16
CA ARG A 42 -29.00 6.33 13.36
C ARG A 42 -27.88 6.77 14.27
N GLU A 43 -28.26 7.51 15.31
CA GLU A 43 -27.42 7.77 16.47
C GLU A 43 -26.58 6.52 16.74
N PHE A 44 -25.26 6.67 16.63
CA PHE A 44 -24.32 5.59 16.87
C PHE A 44 -24.54 5.10 18.29
N THR A 45 -25.35 4.04 18.45
CA THR A 45 -25.73 3.50 19.74
C THR A 45 -24.61 2.60 20.21
N ALA A 46 -23.48 3.22 20.58
CA ALA A 46 -22.39 2.51 21.20
C ALA A 46 -22.87 1.97 22.56
N PRO A 47 -22.56 0.71 22.92
CA PRO A 47 -22.82 0.18 24.26
C PRO A 47 -22.11 0.98 25.37
N VAL A 48 -21.12 1.80 24.99
CA VAL A 48 -20.22 2.56 25.87
C VAL A 48 -20.19 4.01 25.38
N PRO A 49 -20.16 5.03 26.26
CA PRO A 49 -20.14 6.44 25.86
C PRO A 49 -19.07 6.76 24.82
N LEU A 50 -19.44 7.52 23.77
CA LEU A 50 -18.55 7.87 22.65
C LEU A 50 -17.21 8.49 23.09
N PRO A 51 -17.13 9.38 24.10
CA PRO A 51 -15.85 9.90 24.58
C PRO A 51 -14.91 8.83 25.11
N LEU A 52 -15.44 7.76 25.74
CA LEU A 52 -14.63 6.64 26.23
C LEU A 52 -14.07 5.80 25.07
N VAL A 53 -14.88 5.59 24.02
CA VAL A 53 -14.43 4.88 22.81
C VAL A 53 -13.33 5.66 22.10
N LEU A 54 -13.54 6.95 21.86
CA LEU A 54 -12.56 7.83 21.22
C LEU A 54 -11.30 8.00 22.07
N GLY A 55 -11.46 8.16 23.38
CA GLY A 55 -10.36 8.24 24.34
C GLY A 55 -9.53 6.95 24.37
N GLY A 56 -10.17 5.78 24.40
CA GLY A 56 -9.49 4.49 24.35
C GLY A 56 -8.76 4.24 23.03
N ALA A 57 -9.37 4.61 21.90
CA ALA A 57 -8.72 4.53 20.59
C ALA A 57 -7.49 5.45 20.53
N GLY A 58 -7.64 6.71 20.96
CA GLY A 58 -6.54 7.68 21.02
C GLY A 58 -5.40 7.24 21.94
N ALA A 59 -5.74 6.73 23.13
CA ALA A 59 -4.75 6.19 24.07
C ALA A 59 -4.01 4.99 23.49
N THR A 60 -4.70 4.07 22.81
CA THR A 60 -4.07 2.91 22.16
C THR A 60 -3.07 3.36 21.10
N VAL A 61 -3.47 4.27 20.21
CA VAL A 61 -2.59 4.82 19.16
C VAL A 61 -1.38 5.52 19.77
N ALA A 62 -1.59 6.36 20.79
CA ALA A 62 -0.52 7.09 21.46
C ALA A 62 0.47 6.13 22.16
N LEU A 63 -0.03 5.11 22.86
CA LEU A 63 0.81 4.10 23.52
C LEU A 63 1.57 3.25 22.51
N THR A 64 0.95 2.82 21.41
CA THR A 64 1.63 2.08 20.35
C THR A 64 2.71 2.92 19.67
N ALA A 65 2.41 4.18 19.35
CA ALA A 65 3.39 5.10 18.76
C ALA A 65 4.56 5.37 19.72
N LEU A 66 4.29 5.58 21.01
CA LEU A 66 5.31 5.76 22.03
C LEU A 66 6.17 4.50 22.18
N TRP A 67 5.53 3.32 22.22
CA TRP A 67 6.23 2.04 22.29
C TRP A 67 7.15 1.84 21.09
N LEU A 68 6.66 2.07 19.87
CA LEU A 68 7.47 1.98 18.65
C LEU A 68 8.63 2.98 18.70
N GLY A 69 8.39 4.23 19.06
CA GLY A 69 9.45 5.24 19.17
C GLY A 69 10.48 4.97 20.28
N VAL A 70 10.11 4.26 21.35
CA VAL A 70 11.05 3.79 22.37
C VAL A 70 11.80 2.54 21.89
N ALA A 71 11.11 1.59 21.29
CA ALA A 71 11.70 0.36 20.75
C ALA A 71 12.72 0.65 19.65
N ASP A 72 12.41 1.60 18.75
CA ASP A 72 13.30 2.01 17.67
C ASP A 72 14.54 2.71 18.21
N ARG A 73 14.41 3.57 19.24
CA ARG A 73 15.55 4.18 19.93
C ARG A 73 16.41 3.18 20.68
N ALA A 74 15.81 2.13 21.24
CA ALA A 74 16.54 1.05 21.91
C ALA A 74 17.35 0.18 20.92
N THR A 75 16.90 0.08 19.66
CA THR A 75 17.62 -0.61 18.58
C THR A 75 18.60 0.29 17.82
N GLY A 76 18.34 1.59 17.74
CA GLY A 76 19.15 2.58 16.98
C GLY A 76 20.29 3.21 17.76
N ALA A 77 20.78 2.59 18.84
CA ALA A 77 21.98 3.07 19.56
C ALA A 77 23.28 2.92 18.73
N GLY A 78 23.23 2.30 17.55
CA GLY A 78 24.22 2.44 16.47
C GLY A 78 23.62 3.32 15.38
N GLY A 79 24.32 4.40 15.01
CA GLY A 79 23.81 5.55 14.26
C GLY A 79 23.44 5.34 12.78
N ASP A 80 22.74 4.27 12.43
CA ASP A 80 22.20 4.04 11.10
C ASP A 80 20.70 4.37 11.03
N ASP A 81 20.25 4.76 9.84
CA ASP A 81 18.89 5.22 9.52
C ASP A 81 17.83 4.24 10.06
N PRO A 82 16.78 4.67 10.78
CA PRO A 82 15.74 3.78 11.30
C PRO A 82 15.05 2.92 10.22
N ALA A 83 15.02 3.39 8.97
CA ALA A 83 14.53 2.60 7.83
C ALA A 83 15.48 1.43 7.47
N ASP A 84 16.78 1.58 7.68
CA ASP A 84 17.78 0.53 7.50
C ASP A 84 17.88 -0.38 8.73
N ALA A 85 17.61 0.11 9.94
CA ALA A 85 17.59 -0.70 11.16
C ALA A 85 16.50 -1.80 11.15
N VAL A 86 15.38 -1.61 10.45
CA VAL A 86 14.37 -2.66 10.23
C VAL A 86 14.86 -3.68 9.19
N ARG A 87 15.66 -3.25 8.20
CA ARG A 87 16.26 -4.12 7.18
C ARG A 87 17.40 -4.97 7.75
N ASP A 88 18.17 -4.41 8.69
CA ASP A 88 19.37 -5.02 9.28
C ASP A 88 19.13 -5.71 10.63
N ARG A 89 17.86 -5.84 11.06
CA ARG A 89 17.56 -6.70 12.21
C ARG A 89 18.06 -8.11 11.87
N PRO A 90 19.01 -8.69 12.63
CA PRO A 90 19.52 -10.02 12.31
C PRO A 90 18.32 -10.96 12.35
N ALA A 91 17.94 -11.44 11.17
CA ALA A 91 16.91 -12.45 11.05
C ALA A 91 17.32 -13.56 12.01
N ARG A 92 16.49 -13.86 13.02
CA ARG A 92 16.71 -15.04 13.85
C ARG A 92 16.47 -16.22 12.92
N VAL A 93 17.53 -16.68 12.24
CA VAL A 93 17.47 -17.76 11.27
C VAL A 93 17.22 -19.04 12.05
N GLY A 94 15.95 -19.32 12.34
CA GLY A 94 15.52 -20.56 12.98
C GLY A 94 15.55 -21.76 12.02
N ALA A 95 15.49 -21.50 10.71
CA ALA A 95 15.59 -22.52 9.66
C ALA A 95 15.98 -21.88 8.31
N THR A 96 16.82 -22.57 7.55
CA THR A 96 17.11 -22.22 6.15
C THR A 96 16.32 -23.14 5.23
N VAL A 97 15.57 -22.56 4.29
CA VAL A 97 14.77 -23.31 3.31
C VAL A 97 15.49 -23.25 1.96
N PRO A 98 15.58 -24.36 1.21
CA PRO A 98 16.20 -24.36 -0.12
C PRO A 98 15.56 -23.35 -1.07
N SER A 99 16.39 -22.60 -1.79
CA SER A 99 15.95 -21.57 -2.74
C SER A 99 15.08 -22.13 -3.88
N SER A 100 15.24 -23.41 -4.22
CA SER A 100 14.43 -24.15 -5.19
C SER A 100 12.96 -24.28 -4.79
N VAL A 101 12.67 -24.28 -3.49
CA VAL A 101 11.29 -24.33 -2.96
C VAL A 101 10.75 -22.93 -2.72
N VAL A 102 11.59 -22.03 -2.18
CA VAL A 102 11.16 -20.67 -1.84
C VAL A 102 10.77 -19.87 -3.08
N ARG A 103 11.53 -19.94 -4.18
CA ARG A 103 11.23 -19.19 -5.41
C ARG A 103 9.83 -19.46 -5.99
N PRO A 104 9.45 -20.71 -6.30
CA PRO A 104 8.14 -20.98 -6.88
C PRO A 104 7.00 -20.64 -5.91
N VAL A 105 7.17 -20.89 -4.60
CA VAL A 105 6.20 -20.48 -3.59
C VAL A 105 6.04 -18.96 -3.56
N ALA A 106 7.15 -18.23 -3.61
CA ALA A 106 7.13 -16.78 -3.62
C ALA A 106 6.44 -16.21 -4.88
N VAL A 107 6.76 -16.75 -6.05
CA VAL A 107 6.09 -16.37 -7.31
C VAL A 107 4.61 -16.69 -7.24
N GLY A 108 4.23 -17.88 -6.77
CA GLY A 108 2.84 -18.28 -6.59
C GLY A 108 2.09 -17.36 -5.64
N ALA A 109 2.70 -16.96 -4.53
CA ALA A 109 2.12 -16.02 -3.58
C ALA A 109 1.93 -14.62 -4.18
N ARG A 110 2.92 -14.09 -4.92
CA ARG A 110 2.84 -12.80 -5.61
C ARG A 110 1.73 -12.79 -6.67
N VAL A 111 1.74 -13.78 -7.56
CA VAL A 111 0.74 -13.93 -8.63
C VAL A 111 -0.64 -14.17 -8.05
N GLY A 112 -0.76 -15.05 -7.06
CA GLY A 112 -2.02 -15.34 -6.37
C GLY A 112 -2.60 -14.11 -5.68
N SER A 113 -1.76 -13.33 -4.97
CA SER A 113 -2.18 -12.10 -4.32
C SER A 113 -2.64 -11.05 -5.33
N LEU A 114 -1.89 -10.85 -6.41
CA LEU A 114 -2.28 -9.93 -7.49
C LEU A 114 -3.59 -10.37 -8.16
N ALA A 115 -3.76 -11.68 -8.42
CA ALA A 115 -4.98 -12.22 -9.00
C ALA A 115 -6.19 -12.03 -8.06
N LEU A 116 -6.03 -12.30 -6.77
CA LEU A 116 -7.05 -12.03 -5.74
C LEU A 116 -7.42 -10.55 -5.68
N PHE A 117 -6.42 -9.66 -5.74
CA PHE A 117 -6.63 -8.22 -5.77
C PHE A 117 -7.43 -7.78 -7.02
N LEU A 118 -7.05 -8.26 -8.21
CA LEU A 118 -7.76 -7.96 -9.45
C LEU A 118 -9.18 -8.55 -9.46
N ALA A 119 -9.37 -9.75 -8.92
CA ALA A 119 -10.69 -10.36 -8.77
C ALA A 119 -11.56 -9.57 -7.80
N ALA A 120 -11.02 -9.10 -6.68
CA ALA A 120 -11.72 -8.24 -5.74
C ALA A 120 -12.11 -6.91 -6.39
N LEU A 121 -11.25 -6.33 -7.22
CA LEU A 121 -11.55 -5.11 -7.97
C LEU A 121 -12.65 -5.35 -9.03
N ALA A 122 -12.54 -6.43 -9.81
CA ALA A 122 -13.54 -6.80 -10.80
C ALA A 122 -14.92 -7.06 -10.16
N HIS A 123 -14.95 -7.78 -9.04
CA HIS A 123 -16.17 -8.05 -8.28
C HIS A 123 -16.72 -6.78 -7.61
N GLY A 124 -15.83 -5.88 -7.15
CA GLY A 124 -16.21 -4.58 -6.62
C GLY A 124 -16.78 -3.63 -7.68
N LEU A 125 -16.34 -3.71 -8.94
CA LEU A 125 -16.84 -2.86 -10.02
C LEU A 125 -18.08 -3.43 -10.73
N ALA A 126 -18.12 -4.75 -10.96
CA ALA A 126 -19.18 -5.41 -11.73
C ALA A 126 -20.21 -6.17 -10.86
N GLY A 127 -19.88 -6.42 -9.59
CA GLY A 127 -20.73 -7.16 -8.67
C GLY A 127 -21.79 -6.30 -8.00
N ARG A 128 -22.79 -6.97 -7.41
CA ARG A 128 -23.81 -6.31 -6.58
C ARG A 128 -23.15 -5.67 -5.36
N GLN A 129 -23.47 -4.40 -5.09
CA GLN A 129 -22.98 -3.64 -3.94
C GLN A 129 -23.70 -4.04 -2.64
N VAL A 130 -23.84 -5.34 -2.38
CA VAL A 130 -24.38 -5.89 -1.13
C VAL A 130 -23.20 -6.39 -0.30
N ALA A 131 -23.00 -5.83 0.90
CA ALA A 131 -21.81 -6.08 1.71
C ALA A 131 -21.57 -7.57 2.04
N SER A 132 -22.63 -8.37 2.13
CA SER A 132 -22.55 -9.82 2.37
C SER A 132 -22.22 -10.65 1.13
N GLU A 133 -22.40 -10.11 -0.07
CA GLU A 133 -22.11 -10.77 -1.35
C GLU A 133 -20.76 -10.32 -1.94
N ASN A 134 -20.17 -9.26 -1.36
CA ASN A 134 -18.89 -8.74 -1.81
C ASN A 134 -17.74 -9.50 -1.13
N LEU A 135 -17.04 -10.33 -1.92
CA LEU A 135 -15.84 -11.02 -1.48
C LEU A 135 -14.79 -10.07 -0.90
N ALA A 136 -14.69 -8.82 -1.37
CA ALA A 136 -13.75 -7.85 -0.81
C ALA A 136 -14.02 -7.60 0.69
N THR A 137 -15.29 -7.52 1.10
CA THR A 137 -15.67 -7.27 2.49
C THR A 137 -15.38 -8.47 3.40
N LEU A 138 -15.56 -9.69 2.89
CA LEU A 138 -15.38 -10.92 3.67
C LEU A 138 -13.96 -11.49 3.64
N VAL A 139 -13.19 -11.24 2.58
CA VAL A 139 -11.86 -11.81 2.37
C VAL A 139 -10.78 -10.81 2.74
N VAL A 140 -10.86 -9.56 2.28
CA VAL A 140 -9.78 -8.59 2.50
C VAL A 140 -9.67 -8.21 3.98
N TRP A 141 -10.81 -7.90 4.61
CA TRP A 141 -10.82 -7.36 5.98
C TRP A 141 -10.57 -8.40 7.08
N PRO A 142 -11.31 -9.52 7.15
CA PRO A 142 -11.13 -10.50 8.21
C PRO A 142 -9.97 -11.46 7.91
N LEU A 143 -9.84 -11.94 6.67
CA LEU A 143 -8.93 -13.03 6.36
C LEU A 143 -7.53 -12.52 5.98
N VAL A 144 -7.44 -11.56 5.06
CA VAL A 144 -6.13 -11.05 4.61
C VAL A 144 -5.49 -10.22 5.72
N LEU A 145 -6.13 -9.17 6.24
CA LEU A 145 -5.48 -8.31 7.24
C LEU A 145 -5.15 -9.05 8.54
N LYS A 146 -6.08 -9.83 9.11
CA LYS A 146 -5.81 -10.57 10.37
C LYS A 146 -4.85 -11.75 10.14
N GLY A 147 -5.03 -12.48 9.04
CA GLY A 147 -4.16 -13.61 8.69
C GLY A 147 -2.72 -13.16 8.46
N VAL A 148 -2.53 -12.06 7.70
CA VAL A 148 -1.22 -11.46 7.48
C VAL A 148 -0.60 -10.97 8.78
N ALA A 149 -1.37 -10.36 9.68
CA ALA A 149 -0.87 -9.94 10.99
C ALA A 149 -0.37 -11.13 11.83
N LEU A 150 -1.11 -12.24 11.85
CA LEU A 150 -0.69 -13.46 12.56
C LEU A 150 0.59 -14.06 11.97
N VAL A 151 0.69 -14.13 10.64
CA VAL A 151 1.92 -14.59 9.96
C VAL A 151 3.08 -13.65 10.28
N ALA A 152 2.84 -12.33 10.30
CA ALA A 152 3.87 -11.34 10.60
C ALA A 152 4.46 -11.48 12.01
N VAL A 153 3.64 -11.86 13.00
CA VAL A 153 4.09 -12.10 14.38
C VAL A 153 5.05 -13.29 14.46
N VAL A 154 4.82 -14.35 13.68
CA VAL A 154 5.58 -15.60 13.78
C VAL A 154 6.78 -15.65 12.83
N ALA A 155 6.60 -15.20 11.59
CA ALA A 155 7.56 -15.39 10.50
C ALA A 155 8.17 -14.08 9.98
N GLY A 156 7.80 -12.93 10.54
CA GLY A 156 8.15 -11.62 10.00
C GLY A 156 7.23 -11.19 8.86
N SER A 157 7.38 -9.95 8.39
CA SER A 157 6.42 -9.31 7.48
C SER A 157 6.32 -10.04 6.13
N PRO A 158 5.15 -10.64 5.78
CA PRO A 158 4.94 -11.23 4.45
C PRO A 158 4.53 -10.16 3.42
N TRP A 159 4.45 -8.88 3.81
CA TRP A 159 3.88 -7.81 2.99
C TRP A 159 4.62 -7.64 1.67
N ARG A 160 5.95 -7.75 1.67
CA ARG A 160 6.78 -7.68 0.44
C ARG A 160 6.49 -8.78 -0.58
N LEU A 161 5.89 -9.88 -0.10
CA LEU A 161 5.51 -11.00 -0.95
C LEU A 161 4.08 -10.88 -1.44
N LEU A 162 3.19 -10.35 -0.58
CA LEU A 162 1.76 -10.28 -0.85
C LEU A 162 1.33 -8.93 -1.43
N SER A 163 2.19 -7.91 -1.47
CA SER A 163 1.84 -6.58 -1.96
C SER A 163 1.50 -6.61 -3.46
N PRO A 164 0.24 -6.38 -3.85
CA PRO A 164 -0.14 -6.35 -5.27
C PRO A 164 0.50 -5.15 -5.98
N TRP A 165 0.70 -4.04 -5.27
CA TRP A 165 1.30 -2.82 -5.82
C TRP A 165 2.80 -2.97 -6.08
N GLU A 166 3.55 -3.59 -5.16
CA GLU A 166 4.98 -3.88 -5.38
C GLU A 166 5.13 -4.88 -6.54
N THR A 167 4.26 -5.90 -6.60
CA THR A 167 4.25 -6.87 -7.71
C THR A 167 3.95 -6.19 -9.06
N LEU A 168 2.99 -5.27 -9.09
CA LEU A 168 2.64 -4.52 -10.29
C LEU A 168 3.77 -3.57 -10.71
N TYR A 169 4.38 -2.86 -9.76
CA TYR A 169 5.52 -1.99 -10.01
C TYR A 169 6.72 -2.78 -10.55
N ASP A 170 7.08 -3.90 -9.92
CA ASP A 170 8.15 -4.78 -10.38
C ASP A 170 7.89 -5.26 -11.82
N ALA A 171 6.64 -5.64 -12.14
CA ALA A 171 6.26 -6.07 -13.49
C ALA A 171 6.39 -4.92 -14.51
N LEU A 172 5.99 -3.70 -14.14
CA LEU A 172 6.12 -2.53 -15.00
C LEU A 172 7.59 -2.17 -15.23
N VAL A 173 8.44 -2.22 -14.20
CA VAL A 173 9.89 -2.01 -14.31
C VAL A 173 10.53 -3.07 -15.19
N ALA A 174 10.12 -4.34 -15.07
CA ALA A 174 10.60 -5.42 -15.93
C ALA A 174 10.22 -5.22 -17.41
N LEU A 175 9.03 -4.67 -17.69
CA LEU A 175 8.57 -4.35 -19.04
C LEU A 175 9.29 -3.14 -19.63
N GLU A 176 9.51 -2.09 -18.83
CA GLU A 176 10.14 -0.84 -19.26
C GLU A 176 11.69 -0.95 -19.28
N GLY A 177 12.27 -1.92 -18.57
CA GLY A 177 13.70 -2.15 -18.47
C GLY A 177 14.46 -1.12 -17.62
N ARG A 178 13.74 -0.23 -16.92
CA ARG A 178 14.29 0.83 -16.07
C ARG A 178 13.30 1.17 -14.95
N GLU A 179 13.82 1.73 -13.86
CA GLU A 179 13.00 2.22 -12.77
C GLU A 179 12.04 3.34 -13.24
N ILE A 180 10.80 3.27 -12.76
CA ILE A 180 9.74 4.22 -13.10
C ILE A 180 9.66 5.23 -11.96
N ALA A 181 10.49 6.27 -12.02
CA ALA A 181 10.47 7.37 -11.07
C ALA A 181 9.90 8.64 -11.72
N ILE A 182 8.64 8.96 -11.43
CA ILE A 182 7.95 10.14 -11.99
C ILE A 182 8.66 11.44 -11.57
N LEU A 183 9.15 11.51 -10.33
CA LEU A 183 9.84 12.67 -9.75
C LEU A 183 11.37 12.55 -9.78
N GLY A 184 11.91 11.51 -10.44
CA GLY A 184 13.34 11.22 -10.45
C GLY A 184 13.84 10.70 -9.10
N ARG A 185 14.02 11.58 -8.11
CA ARG A 185 14.52 11.21 -6.77
C ARG A 185 13.47 11.49 -5.71
N TYR A 186 13.29 10.55 -4.78
CA TYR A 186 12.38 10.73 -3.66
C TYR A 186 12.87 11.89 -2.76
N PRO A 187 11.99 12.82 -2.32
CA PRO A 187 12.41 14.00 -1.57
C PRO A 187 13.08 13.66 -0.24
N ASP A 188 14.20 14.31 0.07
CA ASP A 188 14.97 14.05 1.29
C ASP A 188 14.15 14.30 2.57
N GLY A 189 13.28 15.31 2.56
CA GLY A 189 12.41 15.64 3.71
C GLY A 189 11.28 14.63 3.95
N LEU A 190 10.99 13.76 2.97
CA LEU A 190 10.03 12.67 3.11
C LEU A 190 10.69 11.32 3.36
N ARG A 191 12.03 11.22 3.38
CA ARG A 191 12.73 9.93 3.59
C ARG A 191 12.30 9.20 4.87
N ALA A 192 11.86 9.93 5.88
CA ALA A 192 11.38 9.38 7.14
C ALA A 192 9.92 8.90 7.09
N TRP A 193 9.23 9.09 5.97
CA TRP A 193 7.94 8.46 5.73
C TRP A 193 8.18 6.96 5.44
N PRO A 194 7.47 6.05 6.12
CA PRO A 194 7.64 4.61 5.91
C PRO A 194 7.31 4.18 4.48
#